data_AF-V8CKU3-F1
#
_entry.id   AF-V8CKU3-F1
#
_cell.length_a   1.000
_cell.length_b   1.000
_cell.length_c   1.000
_cell.angle_alpha   90.00
_cell.angle_beta   90.00
_cell.angle_gamma   90.00
#
_symmetry.space_group_name_H-M   'P 1'
#
loop_
_entity.id
_entity.type
_entity.pdbx_description
1 polymer ?
#
loop_
_entity_poly.entity_id
_entity_poly.type
_entity_poly.pdbx_seq_one_letter_code
_entity_poly.pdbx_strand_id
1 'polypeptide(L)'
;MNANEKVLNTFATRVRQMILQYEEVKKENTDLCELVGKRDKEIEKLEAQLKQARNDYNSLKMAKMIEISDGDMENAQKRISKLIRDVNKCITLISEK
;
A
#
# COMPACT_ATOMS: atom_id res chain seq x y z
N MET A 1 8.41 21.32 -67.61
CA MET A 1 9.16 21.18 -66.35
C MET A 1 10.50 20.52 -66.63
N ASN A 2 11.58 21.15 -66.20
CA ASN A 2 12.95 20.62 -66.29
C ASN A 2 13.10 19.39 -65.38
N ALA A 3 13.94 18.41 -65.72
CA ALA A 3 14.25 17.26 -64.87
C ALA A 3 14.67 17.67 -63.45
N ASN A 4 15.43 18.76 -63.31
CA ASN A 4 15.85 19.30 -62.01
C ASN A 4 14.67 19.82 -61.17
N GLU A 5 13.66 20.40 -61.82
CA GLU A 5 12.44 20.92 -61.17
C GLU A 5 11.58 19.78 -60.60
N LYS A 6 11.50 18.65 -61.31
CA LYS A 6 10.80 17.44 -60.83
C LYS A 6 11.50 16.83 -59.61
N VAL A 7 12.83 16.77 -59.62
CA VAL A 7 13.62 16.27 -58.48
C VAL A 7 13.41 17.16 -57.25
N LEU A 8 13.49 18.49 -57.41
CA LEU A 8 13.25 19.45 -56.34
C LEU A 8 11.84 19.34 -55.75
N ASN A 9 10.81 19.24 -56.59
CA ASN A 9 9.43 19.08 -56.13
C ASN A 9 9.22 17.76 -55.37
N THR A 10 9.87 16.69 -55.81
CA THR A 10 9.81 15.39 -55.14
C THR A 10 10.49 15.47 -53.78
N PHE A 11 11.68 16.05 -53.71
CA PHE A 11 12.41 16.25 -52.47
C PHE A 11 11.62 17.11 -51.47
N ALA A 12 11.09 18.25 -51.91
CA ALA A 12 10.27 19.13 -51.08
C ALA A 12 9.04 18.40 -50.52
N THR A 13 8.41 17.54 -51.33
CA THR A 13 7.27 16.72 -50.89
C THR A 13 7.70 15.71 -49.83
N ARG A 14 8.84 15.04 -50.01
CA ARG A 14 9.37 14.08 -49.02
C ARG A 14 9.76 14.75 -47.70
N VAL A 15 10.36 15.94 -47.75
CA VAL A 15 10.67 16.71 -46.53
C VAL A 15 9.39 17.11 -45.80
N ARG A 16 8.35 17.57 -46.51
CA ARG A 16 7.05 17.87 -45.88
C ARG A 16 6.43 16.64 -45.23
N GLN A 17 6.46 15.49 -45.90
CA GLN A 17 5.98 14.23 -45.32
C GLN A 17 6.74 13.86 -44.05
N MET A 18 8.08 14.01 -44.07
CA MET A 18 8.92 13.74 -42.90
C MET A 18 8.61 14.68 -41.73
N ILE A 19 8.34 15.97 -41.99
CA ILE A 19 7.95 16.93 -40.95
C ILE A 19 6.62 16.54 -40.32
N LEU A 20 5.61 16.17 -41.13
CA LEU A 20 4.30 15.75 -40.62
C LEU A 20 4.41 14.50 -39.74
N GLN A 21 5.18 13.50 -40.18
CA GLN A 21 5.43 12.29 -39.39
C GLN A 21 6.16 12.60 -38.07
N TYR A 22 7.13 13.52 -38.10
CA TYR A 22 7.82 13.95 -36.89
C TYR A 22 6.86 14.64 -35.90
N GLU A 23 5.96 15.50 -36.38
CA GLU A 23 4.97 16.17 -35.55
C GLU A 23 4.00 15.17 -34.90
N GLU A 24 3.56 14.16 -35.65
CA GLU A 24 2.72 13.06 -35.14
C GLU A 24 3.43 12.28 -34.02
N VAL A 25 4.67 11.84 -34.27
CA VAL A 25 5.46 11.07 -33.28
C VAL A 25 5.77 11.91 -32.04
N LYS A 26 6.06 13.20 -32.22
CA LYS A 26 6.30 14.13 -31.10
C LYS A 26 5.04 14.29 -30.23
N LYS A 27 3.87 14.39 -30.86
CA LYS A 27 2.59 14.44 -30.15
C LYS A 27 2.34 13.15 -29.38
N GLU A 28 2.49 12.00 -30.03
CA GLU A 28 2.31 10.69 -29.38
C GLU A 28 3.24 10.54 -28.16
N ASN A 29 4.51 10.94 -28.29
CA ASN A 29 5.45 10.92 -27.17
C ASN A 29 4.98 11.82 -26.01
N THR A 30 4.50 13.03 -26.31
CA THR A 30 3.97 13.95 -25.29
C THR A 30 2.78 13.32 -24.57
N ASP A 31 1.83 12.75 -25.32
CA ASP A 31 0.64 12.09 -24.78
C ASP A 31 1.03 10.87 -23.91
N LEU A 32 2.03 10.08 -24.33
CA LEU A 32 2.56 8.95 -23.57
C LEU A 32 3.23 9.41 -22.27
N CYS A 33 4.05 10.46 -22.32
CA CYS A 33 4.68 11.03 -21.12
C CYS A 33 3.64 11.53 -20.11
N GLU A 34 2.57 12.18 -20.57
CA GLU A 34 1.47 12.58 -19.71
C GLU A 34 0.74 11.39 -19.08
N LEU A 35 0.49 10.33 -19.86
CA LEU A 35 -0.16 9.12 -19.36
C LEU A 35 0.70 8.40 -18.31
N VAL A 36 2.01 8.29 -18.56
CA VAL A 36 2.98 7.73 -17.60
C VAL A 36 2.96 8.56 -16.31
N GLY A 37 3.06 9.88 -16.41
CA GLY A 37 3.02 10.76 -15.23
C GLY A 37 1.71 10.68 -14.43
N LYS A 38 0.56 10.44 -15.09
CA LYS A 38 -0.70 10.16 -14.39
C LYS A 38 -0.66 8.83 -13.64
N ARG A 39 -0.10 7.79 -14.26
CA ARG A 39 0.03 6.46 -13.64
C ARG A 39 0.99 6.47 -12.45
N ASP A 40 2.11 7.17 -12.55
CA ASP A 40 3.07 7.28 -11.45
C ASP A 40 2.43 7.91 -10.21
N LYS A 41 1.65 8.99 -10.40
CA LYS A 41 0.89 9.63 -9.30
C LYS A 41 -0.14 8.69 -8.67
N GLU A 42 -0.78 7.85 -9.48
CA GLU A 42 -1.75 6.86 -8.98
C GLU A 42 -1.06 5.74 -8.19
N ILE A 43 0.11 5.29 -8.65
CA ILE A 43 0.96 4.34 -7.92
C ILE A 43 1.38 4.92 -6.57
N GLU A 44 1.92 6.15 -6.53
CA GLU A 44 2.32 6.81 -5.29
C GLU A 44 1.17 6.90 -4.28
N LYS A 45 -0.03 7.26 -4.78
CA LYS A 45 -1.25 7.31 -3.95
C LYS A 45 -1.61 5.94 -3.39
N LEU A 46 -1.58 4.89 -4.20
CA LEU A 46 -1.92 3.53 -3.77
C LEU A 46 -0.89 2.98 -2.79
N GLU A 47 0.40 3.26 -2.98
CA GLU A 47 1.47 2.88 -2.05
C GLU A 47 1.29 3.55 -0.69
N ALA A 48 0.93 4.84 -0.67
CA ALA A 48 0.64 5.57 0.57
C ALA A 48 -0.58 4.96 1.31
N GLN A 49 -1.66 4.66 0.59
CA GLN A 49 -2.84 4.00 1.17
C GLN A 49 -2.52 2.61 1.72
N LEU A 50 -1.71 1.84 1.00
CA LEU A 50 -1.29 0.51 1.42
C LEU A 50 -0.43 0.57 2.68
N LYS A 51 0.51 1.52 2.74
CA LYS A 51 1.31 1.78 3.93
C LYS A 51 0.44 2.16 5.14
N GLN A 52 -0.55 3.04 4.93
CA GLN A 52 -1.49 3.42 5.98
C GLN A 52 -2.29 2.21 6.47
N ALA A 53 -2.89 1.44 5.57
CA ALA A 53 -3.68 0.26 5.92
C ALA A 53 -2.85 -0.80 6.68
N ARG A 54 -1.57 -0.98 6.32
CA ARG A 54 -0.65 -1.86 7.06
C ARG A 54 -0.40 -1.36 8.49
N ASN A 55 -0.21 -0.05 8.66
CA ASN A 55 -0.04 0.54 9.99
C ASN A 55 -1.30 0.36 10.83
N ASP A 56 -2.47 0.67 10.27
CA ASP A 56 -3.77 0.52 10.94
C ASP A 56 -4.01 -0.93 11.37
N TYR A 57 -3.71 -1.88 10.48
CA TYR A 57 -3.80 -3.31 10.79
C TYR A 57 -2.85 -3.71 11.93
N ASN A 58 -1.61 -3.24 11.92
CA ASN A 58 -0.64 -3.54 12.97
C ASN A 58 -1.07 -2.96 14.33
N SER A 59 -1.60 -1.72 14.33
CA SER A 59 -2.17 -1.10 15.52
C SER A 59 -3.36 -1.89 16.07
N LEU A 60 -4.27 -2.33 15.20
CA LEU A 60 -5.41 -3.14 15.60
C LEU A 60 -4.98 -4.51 16.14
N LYS A 61 -4.00 -5.14 15.49
CA LYS A 61 -3.42 -6.41 15.96
C LYS A 61 -2.78 -6.27 17.33
N MET A 62 -2.06 -5.18 17.58
CA MET A 62 -1.47 -4.88 18.89
C MET A 62 -2.56 -4.64 19.94
N ALA A 63 -3.58 -3.84 19.63
CA ALA A 63 -4.73 -3.63 20.52
C ALA A 63 -5.42 -4.95 20.87
N LYS A 64 -5.60 -5.84 19.90
CA LYS A 64 -6.20 -7.16 20.14
C LYS A 64 -5.32 -8.05 21.01
N MET A 65 -4.00 -8.02 20.84
CA MET A 65 -3.07 -8.76 21.70
C MET A 65 -3.09 -8.27 23.15
N ILE A 66 -3.19 -6.95 23.37
CA ILE A 66 -3.34 -6.38 24.71
C ILE A 66 -4.65 -6.86 25.36
N GLU A 67 -5.77 -6.77 24.64
CA GLU A 67 -7.08 -7.25 25.11
C GLU A 67 -7.06 -8.73 25.52
N ILE A 68 -6.39 -9.59 24.73
CA ILE A 68 -6.24 -11.01 25.03
C ILE A 68 -5.38 -11.21 26.28
N SER A 69 -4.25 -10.50 26.38
CA SER A 69 -3.33 -10.60 27.53
C SER A 69 -4.00 -10.17 28.84
N ASP A 70 -4.83 -9.13 28.83
CA ASP A 70 -5.58 -8.68 30.01
C ASP A 70 -6.59 -9.73 30.46
N GLY A 71 -7.32 -10.35 29.52
CA GLY A 71 -8.27 -11.42 29.82
C GLY A 71 -7.61 -12.67 30.41
N ASP A 72 -6.44 -13.05 29.90
CA ASP A 72 -5.66 -14.18 30.42
C ASP A 72 -5.11 -13.90 31.83
N MET A 73 -4.63 -12.67 32.08
CA MET A 73 -4.13 -12.25 33.39
C MET A 73 -5.25 -12.23 34.44
N GLU A 74 -6.44 -11.74 34.08
CA GLU A 74 -7.60 -11.72 34.98
C GLU A 74 -8.07 -13.16 35.33
N ASN A 75 -8.05 -14.06 34.34
CA ASN A 75 -8.35 -15.47 34.57
C ASN A 75 -7.32 -16.16 35.47
N ALA A 76 -6.03 -15.87 35.29
CA ALA A 76 -4.97 -16.39 36.15
C ALA A 76 -5.14 -15.90 37.60
N GLN A 77 -5.43 -14.61 37.79
CA GLN A 77 -5.70 -14.03 39.11
C GLN A 77 -6.88 -14.73 39.80
N LYS A 78 -8.01 -14.93 39.10
CA LYS A 78 -9.19 -15.63 39.64
C LYS A 78 -8.86 -17.05 40.11
N ARG A 79 -8.05 -17.80 39.35
CA ARG A 79 -7.61 -19.16 39.74
C ARG A 79 -6.73 -19.13 41.00
N ILE A 80 -5.81 -18.19 41.09
CA ILE A 80 -4.95 -18.01 42.27
C ILE A 80 -5.78 -17.63 43.51
N SER A 81 -6.71 -16.67 43.38
CA SER A 81 -7.59 -16.27 44.49
C SER A 81 -8.45 -17.43 44.99
N LYS A 82 -8.91 -18.31 44.09
CA LYS A 82 -9.63 -19.53 44.48
C LYS A 82 -8.72 -20.47 45.27
N LEU A 83 -7.51 -20.72 44.78
CA LEU A 83 -6.54 -21.58 45.45
C LEU A 83 -6.21 -21.09 46.88
N ILE A 84 -6.01 -19.78 47.04
CA ILE A 84 -5.78 -19.16 48.36
C ILE A 84 -6.96 -19.41 49.31
N ARG A 85 -8.21 -19.27 48.84
CA ARG A 85 -9.39 -19.56 49.67
C ARG A 85 -9.46 -21.03 50.07
N ASP A 86 -9.16 -21.94 49.15
CA ASP A 86 -9.20 -23.38 49.41
C ASP A 86 -8.10 -23.77 50.43
N VAL A 87 -6.89 -23.20 50.29
CA VAL A 87 -5.82 -23.35 51.27
C VAL A 87 -6.22 -22.79 52.64
N ASN A 88 -6.79 -21.58 52.69
CA ASN A 88 -7.25 -20.98 53.94
C ASN A 88 -8.32 -21.84 54.61
N LYS A 89 -9.27 -22.41 53.86
CA LYS A 89 -10.26 -23.36 54.40
C LYS A 89 -9.59 -24.60 55.00
N CYS A 90 -8.60 -25.18 54.33
CA CYS A 90 -7.85 -26.31 54.84
C CYS A 90 -7.09 -25.95 56.14
N ILE A 91 -6.46 -24.77 56.19
CA ILE A 91 -5.78 -24.27 57.39
C ILE A 91 -6.78 -24.14 58.55
N THR A 92 -7.94 -23.52 58.33
CA THR A 92 -8.99 -23.38 59.36
C THR A 92 -9.44 -24.73 59.90
N LEU A 93 -9.74 -25.69 59.01
CA LEU A 93 -10.15 -27.05 59.40
C LEU A 93 -9.08 -27.79 60.21
N ILE A 94 -7.80 -27.51 59.98
CA ILE A 94 -6.70 -28.07 60.77
C ILE A 94 -6.56 -27.35 62.12
N SER A 95 -6.76 -26.03 62.17
CA SER A 95 -6.62 -25.22 63.39
C SER A 95 -7.79 -25.36 64.38
N GLU A 96 -8.95 -25.82 63.92
CA GLU A 96 -10.12 -26.10 64.76
C GLU A 96 -10.10 -27.51 65.38
N LYS A 97 -8.97 -28.23 65.23
CA LYS A 97 -8.72 -29.58 65.77
C LYS A 97 -7.66 -29.54 66.86
#